data_AF-A0A2X3UB29-F1
#
_entry.id   AF-A0A2X3UB29-F1
#
_cell.length_a   1.000
_cell.length_b   1.000
_cell.length_c   1.000
_cell.angle_alpha   90.00
_cell.angle_beta   90.00
_cell.angle_gamma   90.00
#
_symmetry.space_group_name_H-M   'P 1'
#
loop_
_entity.id
_entity.type
_entity.pdbx_description
1 polymer ?
#
loop_
_entity_poly.entity_id
_entity_poly.type
_entity_poly.pdbx_seq_one_letter_code
_entity_poly.pdbx_strand_id
1 'polypeptide(L)' 'MNAPEIKANVLPDEFLLSHSLQAFDSNGDLVDLDVIKKLDAIFDDFRLYVKITGKLSHATELLHKEAEDFDWESL' A
#
# COMPACT_ATOMS: atom_id res chain seq x y z
N MET A 1 -1.19 5.78 7.19
CA MET A 1 -2.40 5.93 8.03
C MET A 1 -3.28 4.73 7.77
N ASN A 2 -3.97 4.15 8.76
CA ASN A 2 -4.88 3.02 8.51
C ASN A 2 -6.29 3.57 8.27
N ALA A 3 -7.01 3.06 7.27
CA ALA A 3 -8.44 3.35 7.09
C ALA A 3 -9.24 2.40 8.00
N PRO A 4 -9.67 2.84 9.20
CA PRO A 4 -10.09 1.92 10.28
C PRO A 4 -11.40 1.19 9.94
N GLU A 5 -12.27 1.86 9.19
CA GLU A 5 -13.61 1.39 8.80
C GLU A 5 -13.56 0.16 7.89
N ILE A 6 -12.53 0.06 7.05
CA ILE A 6 -12.35 -1.03 6.07
C ILE A 6 -11.11 -1.89 6.36
N LYS A 7 -10.42 -1.63 7.48
CA LYS A 7 -9.18 -2.32 7.89
C LYS A 7 -8.10 -2.36 6.79
N ALA A 8 -8.01 -1.30 5.99
CA ALA A 8 -7.03 -1.24 4.89
C ALA A 8 -5.71 -0.61 5.36
N ASN A 9 -4.61 -1.19 4.91
CA ASN A 9 -3.28 -0.61 5.00
C ASN A 9 -3.11 0.42 3.87
N VAL A 10 -2.87 1.68 4.21
CA VAL A 10 -2.70 2.77 3.22
C VAL A 10 -1.25 3.21 3.20
N LEU A 11 -0.68 3.27 1.98
CA LEU A 11 0.63 3.88 1.75
C LEU A 11 0.57 5.34 2.26
N PRO A 12 1.53 5.79 3.09
CA PRO A 12 1.50 7.15 3.63
C PRO A 12 1.64 8.25 2.57
N ASP A 13 2.33 7.95 1.47
CA ASP A 13 2.62 8.92 0.43
C ASP A 13 1.41 9.16 -0.48
N GLU A 14 1.15 10.43 -0.78
CA GLU A 14 0.06 10.86 -1.66
C GLU A 14 0.60 11.36 -3.00
N PHE A 15 -0.06 10.97 -4.09
CA PHE A 15 0.18 11.51 -5.41
C PHE A 15 -0.98 12.42 -5.83
N LEU A 16 -0.68 13.71 -6.00
CA LEU A 16 -1.65 14.72 -6.44
C LEU A 16 -1.25 15.23 -7.82
N LEU A 17 -2.13 15.04 -8.81
CA LEU A 17 -1.95 15.51 -10.17
C LEU A 17 -2.63 16.87 -10.37
N SER A 18 -1.85 17.94 -10.30
CA SER A 18 -2.33 19.29 -10.60
C SER A 18 -2.69 19.42 -12.09
N HIS A 19 -3.64 20.31 -12.40
CA HIS A 19 -4.04 20.60 -13.78
C HIS A 19 -4.44 19.34 -14.58
N SER A 20 -5.13 18.39 -13.94
CA SER A 20 -5.43 17.07 -14.51
C SER A 20 -6.10 17.10 -15.89
N LEU A 21 -6.94 18.11 -16.18
CA LEU A 21 -7.55 18.29 -17.51
C LEU A 21 -6.54 18.50 -18.65
N GLN A 22 -5.34 18.99 -18.34
CA GLN A 22 -4.28 19.31 -19.29
C GLN A 22 -3.11 18.31 -19.19
N ALA A 23 -3.18 17.38 -18.23
CA ALA A 23 -2.10 16.43 -17.95
C ALA A 23 -2.07 15.27 -18.96
N PHE A 24 -3.13 15.10 -19.77
CA PHE A 24 -3.30 13.98 -20.68
C PHE A 24 -3.40 14.43 -22.14
N ASP A 25 -2.88 13.62 -23.06
CA ASP A 25 -3.09 13.79 -24.49
C ASP A 25 -4.44 13.24 -24.96
N SER A 26 -4.67 13.25 -26.29
CA SER A 26 -5.89 12.72 -26.89
C SER A 26 -6.08 11.21 -26.74
N ASN A 27 -5.00 10.46 -26.44
CA ASN A 27 -5.05 9.02 -26.20
C ASN A 27 -5.30 8.70 -24.71
N GLY A 28 -5.23 9.70 -23.84
CA GLY A 28 -5.37 9.55 -22.39
C GLY A 28 -4.04 9.28 -21.69
N ASP A 29 -2.90 9.50 -22.36
CA ASP A 29 -1.57 9.29 -21.80
C ASP A 29 -1.08 10.55 -21.11
N LEU A 30 -0.39 10.40 -19.97
CA LEU A 30 0.29 11.52 -19.32
C LEU A 30 1.36 12.10 -20.25
N VAL A 31 1.43 13.44 -20.34
CA VAL A 31 2.34 14.12 -21.26
C VAL A 31 3.59 14.70 -20.59
N ASP A 32 3.53 14.95 -19.29
CA ASP A 32 4.64 15.54 -18.53
C ASP A 32 5.58 14.44 -18.01
N LEU A 33 6.81 14.41 -18.53
CA LEU A 33 7.81 13.40 -18.19
C LEU A 33 8.20 13.40 -16.72
N ASP A 34 8.18 14.54 -16.04
CA ASP A 34 8.55 14.61 -14.62
C ASP A 34 7.40 14.11 -13.74
N VAL A 35 6.15 14.38 -14.14
CA VAL A 35 4.96 13.77 -13.52
C VAL A 35 4.98 12.25 -13.69
N ILE A 36 5.29 11.75 -14.88
CA ILE A 36 5.37 10.30 -15.16
C ILE A 36 6.42 9.65 -14.26
N LYS A 37 7.66 10.19 -14.22
CA LYS A 37 8.73 9.65 -13.37
C LYS A 37 8.33 9.64 -11.89
N LYS A 38 7.64 10.69 -11.42
CA LYS A 38 7.16 10.75 -10.03
C LYS A 38 6.11 9.69 -9.76
N LEU A 39 5.17 9.49 -10.69
CA LEU A 39 4.14 8.46 -10.57
C LEU A 39 4.77 7.06 -10.56
N ASP A 40 5.72 6.80 -11.45
CA ASP A 40 6.45 5.52 -11.52
C ASP A 40 7.18 5.22 -10.21
N ALA A 41 7.91 6.20 -9.66
CA ALA A 41 8.61 6.05 -8.39
C ALA A 41 7.66 5.72 -7.22
N ILE A 42 6.53 6.44 -7.12
CA ILE A 42 5.52 6.19 -6.08
C ILE A 42 4.88 4.81 -6.27
N PHE A 43 4.67 4.36 -7.51
CA PHE A 43 4.14 3.03 -7.77
C PHE A 43 5.12 1.91 -7.40
N ASP A 44 6.43 2.14 -7.58
CA ASP A 44 7.45 1.19 -7.15
C ASP A 44 7.51 1.08 -5.61
N ASP A 45 7.39 2.21 -4.90
CA ASP A 45 7.26 2.21 -3.44
C ASP A 45 5.97 1.52 -2.98
N PHE A 46 4.84 1.74 -3.67
CA PHE A 46 3.58 1.06 -3.41
C PHE A 46 3.71 -0.47 -3.55
N ARG A 47 4.40 -0.95 -4.60
CA ARG A 47 4.66 -2.39 -4.79
C ARG A 47 5.48 -2.99 -3.66
N LEU A 48 6.47 -2.25 -3.15
CA LEU A 48 7.26 -2.67 -2.00
C LEU A 48 6.39 -2.71 -0.74
N TYR A 49 5.57 -1.69 -0.52
CA TYR A 49 4.65 -1.60 0.60
C TYR A 49 3.66 -2.78 0.64
N VAL A 50 3.06 -3.15 -0.49
CA VAL A 50 2.18 -4.33 -0.60
C VAL A 50 2.91 -5.62 -0.19
N LYS A 51 4.16 -5.80 -0.61
CA LYS A 51 4.94 -6.99 -0.23
C LYS A 51 5.24 -7.03 1.28
N ILE A 52 5.60 -5.89 1.87
CA ILE A 52 5.91 -5.80 3.31
C ILE A 52 4.66 -6.03 4.14
N THR A 53 3.57 -5.33 3.82
CA THR A 53 2.29 -5.47 4.53
C THR A 53 1.71 -6.87 4.40
N GLY A 54 1.84 -7.50 3.23
CA GLY A 54 1.49 -8.91 3.05
C GLY A 54 2.29 -9.84 3.97
N LYS A 55 3.61 -9.65 4.12
CA LYS A 55 4.40 -10.47 5.06
C LYS A 55 3.97 -10.27 6.52
N LEU A 56 3.65 -9.04 6.91
CA LEU A 56 3.18 -8.72 8.27
C LEU A 56 1.82 -9.36 8.60
N SER A 57 0.91 -9.46 7.62
CA SER A 57 -0.37 -10.14 7.84
C SER A 57 -0.18 -11.63 8.14
N HIS A 58 0.67 -12.31 7.37
CA HIS A 58 0.99 -13.72 7.59
C HIS A 58 1.66 -13.95 8.95
N ALA A 59 2.59 -13.09 9.34
CA ALA A 59 3.22 -13.18 10.67
C ALA A 59 2.21 -12.99 11.81
N THR A 60 1.29 -12.03 11.65
CA THR A 60 0.21 -11.79 12.63
C THR A 60 -0.72 -13.01 12.74
N GLU A 61 -1.10 -13.61 11.62
CA GLU A 61 -1.92 -14.83 11.60
C GLU A 61 -1.22 -16.02 12.28
N LEU A 62 0.08 -16.20 12.04
CA LEU A 62 0.86 -17.25 12.70
C LEU A 62 0.95 -17.03 14.21
N LEU A 63 1.25 -15.82 14.65
CA LEU A 63 1.32 -15.48 16.08
C LEU A 63 -0.04 -15.65 16.77
N HIS A 64 -1.14 -15.30 16.10
CA HIS A 64 -2.48 -15.53 16.63
C HIS A 64 -2.76 -17.03 16.80
N LYS A 65 -2.42 -17.84 15.80
CA LYS A 65 -2.60 -19.29 15.88
C LYS A 65 -1.75 -19.92 16.98
N GLU A 66 -0.49 -19.52 17.12
CA GLU A 66 0.39 -19.98 18.21
C GLU A 66 -0.17 -19.60 19.59
N ALA A 67 -0.79 -18.43 19.74
CA ALA A 67 -1.44 -18.02 20.98
C ALA A 67 -2.74 -18.78 21.27
N GLU A 68 -3.52 -19.15 20.24
CA GLU A 68 -4.71 -20.00 20.37
C GLU A 68 -4.36 -21.44 20.77
N ASP A 69 -3.27 -21.98 20.22
CA ASP A 69 -2.79 -23.35 20.49
C ASP A 69 -1.99 -23.46 21.81
N PHE A 70 -1.72 -22.34 22.50
CA PHE A 70 -0.95 -22.33 23.75
C PHE A 70 -1.82 -22.77 24.95
N ASP A 71 -1.43 -23.87 25.60
CA ASP A 71 -2.09 -24.39 26.80
C ASP A 71 -1.66 -23.62 28.06
N TRP A 72 -2.47 -22.63 28.43
CA TRP A 72 -2.27 -21.79 29.61
C TRP A 72 -2.37 -22.54 30.94
N GLU A 73 -2.98 -23.73 30.98
CA GLU A 73 -3.14 -24.55 32.20
C GLU A 73 -1.91 -25.44 32.47
N SER A 74 -0.94 -25.46 31.55
CA SER A 74 0.32 -26.20 31.70
C SER A 74 1.44 -25.42 32.39
N LEU A 75 1.14 -24.22 32.91
CA LEU A 75 2.06 -23.28 33.58
C LEU A 75 2.09 -23.41 35.11
#